data_AF-D1AYK6-F1
#
_entry.id   AF-D1AYK6-F1
#
_cell.length_a   1.000
_cell.length_b   1.000
_cell.length_c   1.000
_cell.angle_alpha   90.00
_cell.angle_beta   90.00
_cell.angle_gamma   90.00
#
_symmetry.space_group_name_H-M   'P 1'
#
loop_
_entity.id
_entity.type
_entity.pdbx_description
1 polymer ?
#
loop_
_entity_poly.entity_id
_entity_poly.type
_entity_poly.pdbx_seq_one_letter_code
_entity_poly.pdbx_strand_id
1 'polypeptide(L)'
;MKKFLLLILFLGMYNINYSNDEIVAMEEVTEIEVKEEELSFEYIQKFSDLNENITFDLKFDKYFDKNLNKFAYIKSTTNIRNLPSTKGSKVVGRVIKGMRLPLFGVIKGDDGKDWLEVMYKDKKHYIYAKNSEIRGFNWQKAVEKANKVNDFIVSALKEEKDIYYVDSYISLNTDADGKEDRYGNAANQSIKAYYDKEYINLPDRSLLIISEEDDDYVYIKTLSYGDEIYKVPKNYIKRLKKFNIKDIISKFIYIDRDSQTQVTIERNIETNMFNVNAVGYITTGISEGVGFVTPYGDFLIPYTKIRMLYASDFEKEPILNSKGEKIGEKPVIIGDAKFAIRFSGGGYLHGIPSTFEPKENRELRKRITESKLGTIPLSHKCVRNADDIIEYLYKWVNGNSEIKKNGFTYPEENAIVIVD
;
A
#
# COMPACT_ATOMS: atom_id res chain seq x y z
N MET A 1 -38.26 48.60 -33.25
CA MET A 1 -37.47 49.43 -32.33
C MET A 1 -36.17 48.68 -32.06
N LYS A 2 -35.17 48.87 -32.93
CA LYS A 2 -33.97 49.73 -32.80
C LYS A 2 -32.99 49.19 -31.75
N LYS A 3 -31.71 48.90 -32.03
CA LYS A 3 -30.89 48.55 -33.20
C LYS A 3 -29.47 48.30 -32.64
N PHE A 4 -28.72 47.39 -33.25
CA PHE A 4 -27.27 47.17 -33.09
C PHE A 4 -26.43 48.47 -33.11
N LEU A 5 -25.28 48.51 -32.44
CA LEU A 5 -23.98 48.75 -33.10
C LEU A 5 -22.75 48.53 -32.18
N LEU A 6 -21.79 47.80 -32.72
CA LEU A 6 -20.37 47.74 -32.36
C LEU A 6 -19.66 49.00 -32.91
N LEU A 7 -18.71 49.59 -32.18
CA LEU A 7 -17.69 50.43 -32.82
C LEU A 7 -16.35 50.36 -32.08
N ILE A 8 -15.35 49.83 -32.79
CA ILE A 8 -13.91 50.01 -32.55
C ILE A 8 -13.53 51.32 -33.24
N LEU A 9 -12.75 52.20 -32.61
CA LEU A 9 -11.80 53.00 -33.39
C LEU A 9 -10.59 53.50 -32.60
N PHE A 10 -9.50 53.51 -33.36
CA PHE A 10 -8.08 53.70 -33.12
C PHE A 10 -7.61 55.09 -32.62
N LEU A 11 -6.46 55.04 -31.93
CA LEU A 11 -5.30 55.94 -31.95
C LEU A 11 -5.43 57.42 -31.57
N GLY A 12 -4.60 57.80 -30.59
CA GLY A 12 -4.06 59.14 -30.43
C GLY A 12 -2.78 59.10 -29.59
N MET A 13 -1.62 58.92 -30.24
CA MET A 13 -0.33 59.22 -29.61
C MET A 13 -0.14 60.74 -29.60
N TYR A 14 0.19 61.31 -28.45
CA TYR A 14 1.03 62.50 -28.36
C TYR A 14 2.08 62.26 -27.26
N ASN A 15 3.34 62.20 -27.70
CA ASN A 15 4.51 62.45 -26.86
C ASN A 15 4.65 63.98 -26.71
N ILE A 16 5.12 64.45 -25.55
CA ILE A 16 6.27 65.37 -25.38
C ILE A 16 6.51 65.60 -23.87
N ASN A 17 7.79 65.46 -23.47
CA ASN A 17 8.39 65.80 -22.17
C ASN A 17 8.38 67.34 -21.92
N TYR A 18 8.60 67.95 -20.75
CA TYR A 18 9.59 67.74 -19.68
C TYR A 18 9.28 68.69 -18.49
N SER A 19 9.73 68.29 -17.29
CA SER A 19 10.30 69.11 -16.19
C SER A 19 9.42 69.65 -15.04
N ASN A 20 9.80 69.16 -13.86
CA ASN A 20 10.00 69.82 -12.55
C ASN A 20 8.85 69.97 -11.56
N ASP A 21 8.92 69.07 -10.57
CA ASP A 21 8.89 69.32 -9.12
C ASP A 21 7.71 70.09 -8.52
N GLU A 22 6.67 69.33 -8.15
CA GLU A 22 5.98 69.54 -6.88
C GLU A 22 5.81 68.20 -6.16
N ILE A 23 6.50 68.08 -5.01
CA ILE A 23 6.32 66.99 -4.06
C ILE A 23 5.00 67.24 -3.33
N VAL A 24 3.98 66.44 -3.64
CA VAL A 24 2.78 66.30 -2.81
C VAL A 24 2.76 64.89 -2.28
N ALA A 25 2.83 64.78 -0.95
CA ALA A 25 2.81 63.53 -0.21
C ALA A 25 1.56 62.70 -0.57
N MET A 26 1.78 61.51 -1.11
CA MET A 26 0.75 60.47 -1.18
C MET A 26 0.71 59.78 0.17
N GLU A 27 -0.42 59.90 0.87
CA GLU A 27 -0.77 59.05 2.00
C GLU A 27 -0.71 57.58 1.56
N GLU A 28 0.10 56.80 2.28
CA GLU A 28 0.07 55.34 2.24
C GLU A 28 -1.33 54.86 2.62
N VAL A 29 -2.06 54.34 1.64
CA VAL A 29 -3.19 53.46 1.91
C VAL A 29 -2.61 52.16 2.43
N THR A 30 -2.61 52.03 3.75
CA THR A 30 -2.24 50.81 4.47
C THR A 30 -3.20 49.70 4.04
N GLU A 31 -2.66 48.68 3.35
CA GLU A 31 -3.31 47.39 3.22
C GLU A 31 -3.60 46.87 4.63
N ILE A 32 -4.88 46.75 4.95
CA ILE A 32 -5.33 46.08 6.17
C ILE A 32 -5.03 44.60 5.97
N GLU A 33 -3.84 44.20 6.42
CA GLU A 33 -3.48 42.80 6.64
C GLU A 33 -4.47 42.22 7.65
N VAL A 34 -5.44 41.45 7.17
CA VAL A 34 -6.29 40.63 8.04
C VAL A 34 -5.40 39.52 8.58
N LYS A 35 -4.83 39.74 9.77
CA LYS A 35 -4.23 38.68 10.58
C LYS A 35 -5.30 37.62 10.83
N GLU A 36 -5.20 36.48 10.15
CA GLU A 36 -5.79 35.24 10.64
C GLU A 36 -5.14 35.00 12.02
N GLU A 37 -5.91 35.19 13.10
CA GLU A 37 -5.52 34.67 14.41
C GLU A 37 -5.29 33.16 14.24
N GLU A 38 -4.04 32.72 14.27
CA GLU A 38 -3.72 31.31 14.39
C GLU A 38 -4.31 30.82 15.72
N LEU A 39 -5.47 30.17 15.64
CA LEU A 39 -6.05 29.45 16.77
C LEU A 39 -5.02 28.42 17.24
N SER A 40 -4.40 28.69 18.38
CA SER A 40 -3.46 27.74 19.00
C SER A 40 -4.25 26.67 19.75
N PHE A 41 -4.15 25.42 19.27
CA PHE A 41 -4.76 24.26 19.89
C PHE A 41 -3.70 23.36 20.51
N GLU A 42 -4.05 22.65 21.58
CA GLU A 42 -3.21 21.60 22.15
C GLU A 42 -3.28 20.35 21.25
N TYR A 43 -2.18 20.05 20.56
CA TYR A 43 -2.04 18.86 19.74
C TYR A 43 -1.67 17.67 20.62
N ILE A 44 -2.50 16.63 20.58
CA ILE A 44 -2.14 15.29 21.09
C ILE A 44 -1.09 14.68 20.17
N GLN A 45 -1.28 14.86 18.86
CA GLN A 45 -0.36 14.39 17.84
C GLN A 45 -0.42 15.32 16.63
N LYS A 46 0.74 15.74 16.12
CA LYS A 46 0.84 16.50 14.87
C LYS A 46 1.46 15.62 13.80
N PHE A 47 0.86 15.58 12.63
CA PHE A 47 1.43 14.92 11.45
C PHE A 47 2.17 15.98 10.64
N SER A 48 3.46 15.78 10.41
CA SER A 48 4.29 16.64 9.57
C SER A 48 4.66 15.91 8.29
N ASP A 49 4.93 16.69 7.24
CA ASP A 49 5.41 16.18 5.95
C ASP A 49 6.95 15.99 5.94
N LEU A 50 7.63 16.17 7.07
CA LEU A 50 9.07 16.03 7.16
C LEU A 50 9.45 14.54 7.08
N ASN A 51 10.03 14.15 5.95
CA ASN A 51 10.56 12.81 5.73
C ASN A 51 12.05 12.95 5.43
N GLU A 52 12.89 12.69 6.43
CA GLU A 52 14.33 12.64 6.24
C GLU A 52 14.65 11.47 5.29
N ASN A 53 15.53 11.71 4.31
CA ASN A 53 16.01 10.71 3.34
C ASN A 53 14.96 10.17 2.34
N ILE A 54 13.85 10.90 2.12
CA ILE A 54 12.83 10.55 1.13
C ILE A 54 12.69 11.63 0.05
N THR A 55 12.68 11.21 -1.21
CA THR A 55 12.29 12.04 -2.36
C THR A 55 10.95 11.60 -2.92
N PHE A 56 10.26 12.51 -3.60
CA PHE A 56 8.99 12.26 -4.28
C PHE A 56 9.13 12.58 -5.77
N ASP A 57 9.77 11.67 -6.52
CA ASP A 57 9.77 11.63 -7.99
C ASP A 57 8.84 10.50 -8.44
N LEU A 58 7.54 10.78 -8.37
CA LEU A 58 6.51 9.81 -8.72
C LEU A 58 6.49 9.59 -10.22
N LYS A 59 6.68 8.34 -10.62
CA LYS A 59 6.46 7.93 -12.00
C LYS A 59 4.97 7.71 -12.30
N PHE A 60 4.15 7.68 -11.24
CA PHE A 60 2.70 7.56 -11.29
C PHE A 60 2.05 8.31 -10.13
N ASP A 61 1.26 9.36 -10.41
CA ASP A 61 0.76 10.33 -9.43
C ASP A 61 -0.77 10.35 -9.25
N LYS A 62 -1.53 9.49 -9.94
CA LYS A 62 -3.01 9.47 -9.91
C LYS A 62 -3.63 9.51 -8.51
N TYR A 63 -3.02 8.83 -7.55
CA TYR A 63 -3.48 8.75 -6.16
C TYR A 63 -2.59 9.51 -5.18
N PHE A 64 -1.58 10.22 -5.70
CA PHE A 64 -0.70 11.02 -4.87
C PHE A 64 -1.35 12.36 -4.57
N ASP A 65 -1.54 12.61 -3.29
CA ASP A 65 -1.75 13.94 -2.75
C ASP A 65 -0.70 14.11 -1.66
N LYS A 66 0.13 15.13 -1.80
CA LYS A 66 1.19 15.45 -0.83
C LYS A 66 0.67 15.59 0.60
N ASN A 67 -0.61 15.96 0.76
CA ASN A 67 -1.25 16.10 2.06
C ASN A 67 -1.88 14.79 2.57
N LEU A 68 -1.99 13.73 1.75
CA LEU A 68 -2.63 12.46 2.10
C LEU A 68 -1.67 11.42 2.67
N ASN A 69 -0.45 11.79 3.12
CA ASN A 69 0.39 10.84 3.86
C ASN A 69 -0.39 10.18 4.99
N LYS A 70 -1.13 11.02 5.71
CA LYS A 70 -2.08 10.67 6.74
C LYS A 70 -3.43 11.23 6.33
N PHE A 71 -4.48 10.44 6.53
CA PHE A 71 -5.84 10.84 6.23
C PHE A 71 -6.80 10.25 7.25
N ALA A 72 -7.89 10.99 7.49
CA ALA A 72 -9.02 10.51 8.25
C ALA A 72 -9.94 9.70 7.33
N TYR A 73 -10.04 8.40 7.56
CA TYR A 73 -11.03 7.54 6.93
C TYR A 73 -12.33 7.53 7.73
N ILE A 74 -13.43 7.99 7.14
CA ILE A 74 -14.71 8.16 7.83
C ILE A 74 -15.39 6.80 8.01
N LYS A 75 -15.50 6.32 9.25
CA LYS A 75 -16.22 5.07 9.60
C LYS A 75 -17.73 5.25 9.71
N SER A 76 -18.14 6.39 10.24
CA SER A 76 -19.53 6.76 10.46
C SER A 76 -19.75 8.19 9.99
N THR A 77 -20.87 8.40 9.29
CA THR A 77 -21.24 9.73 8.79
C THR A 77 -21.20 10.75 9.93
N THR A 78 -20.42 11.81 9.76
CA THR A 78 -20.13 12.79 10.82
C THR A 78 -20.21 14.22 10.31
N ASN A 79 -20.51 15.14 11.23
CA ASN A 79 -20.44 16.57 10.93
C ASN A 79 -18.98 17.03 10.95
N ILE A 80 -18.67 17.99 10.08
CA ILE A 80 -17.42 18.73 10.10
C ILE A 80 -17.69 20.14 10.63
N ARG A 81 -16.80 20.61 11.51
CA ARG A 81 -17.00 21.81 12.31
C ARG A 81 -15.84 22.78 12.15
N ASN A 82 -16.12 24.06 12.35
CA ASN A 82 -15.09 25.11 12.31
C ASN A 82 -14.19 25.13 13.56
N LEU A 83 -14.63 24.53 14.67
CA LEU A 83 -13.86 24.41 15.92
C LEU A 83 -13.92 22.96 16.44
N PRO A 84 -12.87 22.48 17.15
CA PRO A 84 -12.80 21.14 17.72
C PRO A 84 -13.64 21.05 19.00
N SER A 85 -14.94 21.31 18.88
CA SER A 85 -15.89 21.26 19.99
C SER A 85 -17.28 20.88 19.51
N THR A 86 -18.07 20.25 20.36
CA THR A 86 -19.52 20.17 20.15
C THR A 86 -20.29 21.39 20.67
N LYS A 87 -19.68 22.22 21.51
CA LYS A 87 -20.28 23.42 22.10
C LYS A 87 -19.77 24.67 21.37
N GLY A 88 -20.63 25.63 21.06
CA GLY A 88 -20.24 26.89 20.43
C GLY A 88 -19.68 26.80 19.00
N SER A 89 -19.50 25.60 18.44
CA SER A 89 -18.99 25.41 17.08
C SER A 89 -20.09 25.34 16.04
N LYS A 90 -19.80 25.89 14.86
CA LYS A 90 -20.67 25.84 13.68
C LYS A 90 -20.36 24.59 12.86
N VAL A 91 -21.40 23.88 12.44
CA VAL A 91 -21.29 22.82 11.43
C VAL A 91 -21.08 23.46 10.07
N VAL A 92 -19.94 23.17 9.43
CA VAL A 92 -19.57 23.70 8.10
C VAL A 92 -19.84 22.71 6.97
N GLY A 93 -20.21 21.47 7.32
CA GLY A 93 -20.58 20.43 6.37
C GLY A 93 -20.85 19.08 7.04
N ARG A 94 -21.07 18.07 6.20
CA ARG A 94 -21.24 16.67 6.60
C ARG A 94 -20.45 15.77 5.66
N VAL A 95 -19.74 14.79 6.23
CA VAL A 95 -18.97 13.81 5.48
C VAL A 95 -19.51 12.40 5.75
N ILE A 96 -19.59 11.59 4.70
CA ILE A 96 -20.22 10.26 4.74
C ILE A 96 -19.19 9.16 4.95
N LYS A 97 -19.67 7.99 5.40
CA LYS A 97 -18.85 6.79 5.53
C LYS A 97 -18.08 6.49 4.23
N GLY A 98 -16.81 6.14 4.35
CA GLY A 98 -15.92 5.80 3.24
C GLY A 98 -15.14 6.98 2.66
N MET A 99 -15.49 8.23 3.00
CA MET A 99 -14.69 9.39 2.60
C MET A 99 -13.32 9.41 3.29
N ARG A 100 -12.35 10.04 2.63
CA ARG A 100 -11.00 10.29 3.14
C ARG A 100 -10.74 11.78 3.12
N LEU A 101 -10.16 12.32 4.18
CA LEU A 101 -9.75 13.73 4.24
C LEU A 101 -8.28 13.81 4.67
N PRO A 102 -7.45 14.66 4.03
CA PRO A 102 -6.10 14.94 4.50
C PRO A 102 -6.10 15.31 5.98
N LEU A 103 -5.13 14.79 6.73
CA LEU A 103 -5.10 14.87 8.19
C LEU A 103 -3.82 15.53 8.68
N PHE A 104 -3.96 16.62 9.43
CA PHE A 104 -2.84 17.39 9.99
C PHE A 104 -2.51 17.02 11.43
N GLY A 105 -3.47 16.51 12.19
CA GLY A 105 -3.23 16.14 13.57
C GLY A 105 -4.46 15.72 14.35
N VAL A 106 -4.20 15.33 15.59
CA VAL A 106 -5.19 15.03 16.62
C VAL A 106 -5.08 16.11 17.68
N ILE A 107 -6.21 16.74 18.00
CA ILE A 107 -6.33 17.87 18.93
C ILE A 107 -7.23 17.48 20.08
N LYS A 108 -6.89 17.95 21.29
CA LYS A 108 -7.79 17.91 22.43
C LYS A 108 -8.74 19.10 22.36
N GLY A 109 -10.03 18.83 22.20
CA GLY A 109 -11.07 19.84 22.18
C GLY A 109 -11.35 20.41 23.57
N ASP A 110 -11.92 21.61 23.63
CA ASP A 110 -12.38 22.24 24.89
C ASP A 110 -13.47 21.42 25.61
N ASP A 111 -14.14 20.53 24.87
CA ASP A 111 -15.13 19.58 25.38
C ASP A 111 -14.51 18.28 25.91
N GLY A 112 -13.17 18.24 26.04
CA GLY A 112 -12.40 17.12 26.57
C GLY A 112 -12.31 15.91 25.64
N LYS A 113 -12.78 16.03 24.39
CA LYS A 113 -12.77 14.96 23.39
C LYS A 113 -11.63 15.14 22.39
N ASP A 114 -11.34 14.06 21.67
CA ASP A 114 -10.31 14.09 20.65
C ASP A 114 -10.94 14.41 19.28
N TRP A 115 -10.32 15.35 18.57
CA TRP A 115 -10.76 15.85 17.28
C TRP A 115 -9.63 15.69 16.26
N LEU A 116 -9.99 15.40 15.02
CA LEU A 116 -9.05 15.34 13.91
C LEU A 116 -9.08 16.68 13.18
N GLU A 117 -7.91 17.32 13.05
CA GLU A 117 -7.74 18.48 12.17
C GLU A 117 -7.53 18.00 10.74
N VAL A 118 -8.50 18.30 9.88
CA VAL A 118 -8.56 17.81 8.50
C VAL A 118 -8.66 18.95 7.50
N MET A 119 -8.18 18.72 6.28
CA MET A 119 -8.44 19.62 5.15
C MET A 119 -9.83 19.33 4.57
N TYR A 120 -10.67 20.36 4.47
CA TYR A 120 -11.95 20.27 3.80
C TYR A 120 -12.28 21.61 3.15
N LYS A 121 -12.57 21.58 1.83
CA LYS A 121 -12.78 22.80 1.01
C LYS A 121 -11.63 23.80 1.19
N ASP A 122 -10.40 23.30 1.07
CA ASP A 122 -9.15 24.07 1.14
C ASP A 122 -8.93 24.84 2.46
N LYS A 123 -9.66 24.46 3.53
CA LYS A 123 -9.52 25.03 4.87
C LYS A 123 -9.40 23.95 5.93
N LYS A 124 -8.74 24.30 7.04
CA LYS A 124 -8.64 23.45 8.22
C LYS A 124 -9.97 23.43 8.97
N HIS A 125 -10.43 22.23 9.26
CA HIS A 125 -11.67 21.98 9.97
C HIS A 125 -11.54 20.74 10.86
N TYR A 126 -12.56 20.48 11.68
CA TYR A 126 -12.49 19.48 12.73
C TYR A 126 -13.61 18.47 12.64
N ILE A 127 -13.24 17.19 12.76
CA ILE A 127 -14.18 16.07 12.86
C ILE A 127 -13.94 15.29 14.14
N TYR A 128 -14.99 14.73 14.73
CA TYR A 128 -14.87 13.96 15.96
C TYR A 128 -14.11 12.66 15.71
N ALA A 129 -12.99 12.43 16.43
CA ALA A 129 -12.05 11.35 16.11
C ALA A 129 -12.68 9.95 16.18
N LYS A 130 -13.62 9.71 17.10
CA LYS A 130 -14.31 8.41 17.25
C LYS A 130 -15.05 7.94 15.98
N ASN A 131 -15.43 8.88 15.11
CA ASN A 131 -16.15 8.58 13.87
C ASN A 131 -15.22 8.26 12.69
N SER A 132 -13.90 8.26 12.92
CA SER A 132 -12.89 8.10 11.88
C SER A 132 -11.78 7.14 12.33
N GLU A 133 -10.97 6.72 11.36
CA GLU A 133 -9.69 6.06 11.58
C GLU A 133 -8.59 6.92 10.97
N ILE A 134 -7.45 6.94 11.65
CA ILE A 134 -6.24 7.54 11.10
C ILE A 134 -5.56 6.47 10.26
N ARG A 135 -5.45 6.73 8.96
CA ARG A 135 -4.81 5.84 8.00
C ARG A 135 -3.78 6.63 7.21
N GLY A 136 -2.93 5.95 6.46
CA GLY A 136 -1.93 6.65 5.68
C GLY A 136 -1.17 5.76 4.73
N PHE A 137 -0.55 6.38 3.73
CA PHE A 137 0.41 5.69 2.87
C PHE A 137 1.65 5.27 3.66
N ASN A 138 2.02 6.01 4.71
CA ASN A 138 3.05 5.63 5.67
C ASN A 138 4.43 5.41 5.02
N TRP A 139 4.81 6.28 4.06
CA TRP A 139 6.07 6.13 3.33
C TRP A 139 7.32 6.18 4.22
N GLN A 140 7.31 6.93 5.33
CA GLN A 140 8.42 6.92 6.29
C GLN A 140 8.59 5.53 6.92
N LYS A 141 7.48 4.92 7.31
CA LYS A 141 7.45 3.56 7.86
C LYS A 141 7.88 2.52 6.81
N ALA A 142 7.53 2.72 5.54
CA ALA A 142 8.00 1.89 4.44
C ALA A 142 9.53 1.92 4.32
N VAL A 143 10.14 3.11 4.41
CA VAL A 143 11.60 3.28 4.40
C VAL A 143 12.27 2.65 5.62
N GLU A 144 11.72 2.85 6.81
CA GLU A 144 12.22 2.22 8.04
C GLU A 144 12.23 0.69 7.93
N LYS A 145 11.15 0.10 7.38
CA LYS A 145 11.06 -1.35 7.16
C LYS A 145 12.02 -1.84 6.07
N ALA A 146 12.16 -1.10 4.97
CA ALA A 146 13.12 -1.42 3.92
C ALA A 146 14.57 -1.39 4.42
N ASN A 147 14.92 -0.40 5.25
CA ASN A 147 16.23 -0.34 5.90
C ASN A 147 16.45 -1.56 6.80
N LYS A 148 15.48 -1.97 7.62
CA LYS A 148 15.59 -3.18 8.44
C LYS A 148 15.87 -4.43 7.61
N VAL A 149 15.21 -4.58 6.45
CA VAL A 149 15.48 -5.70 5.53
C VAL A 149 16.94 -5.68 5.06
N ASN A 150 17.44 -4.52 4.65
CA ASN A 150 18.82 -4.37 4.20
C ASN A 150 19.83 -4.55 5.32
N ASP A 151 19.56 -4.04 6.53
CA ASP A 151 20.43 -4.22 7.71
C ASP A 151 20.60 -5.70 8.05
N PHE A 152 19.53 -6.50 7.93
CA PHE A 152 19.59 -7.95 8.09
C PHE A 152 20.44 -8.64 7.03
N ILE A 153 20.27 -8.26 5.75
CA ILE A 153 21.07 -8.79 4.64
C ILE A 153 22.55 -8.46 4.86
N VAL A 154 22.87 -7.20 5.12
CA VAL A 154 24.25 -6.72 5.35
C VAL A 154 24.87 -7.41 6.56
N SER A 155 24.12 -7.57 7.66
CA SER A 155 24.61 -8.26 8.85
C SER A 155 24.91 -9.73 8.57
N ALA A 156 24.02 -10.43 7.85
CA ALA A 156 24.23 -11.82 7.45
C ALA A 156 25.47 -11.98 6.56
N LEU A 157 25.64 -11.12 5.55
CA LEU A 157 26.79 -11.14 4.65
C LEU A 157 28.10 -10.84 5.38
N LYS A 158 28.10 -9.90 6.34
CA LYS A 158 29.26 -9.58 7.18
C LYS A 158 29.67 -10.74 8.09
N GLU A 159 28.70 -11.53 8.54
CA GLU A 159 28.91 -12.76 9.32
C GLU A 159 29.19 -14.00 8.46
N GLU A 160 29.36 -13.83 7.14
CA GLU A 160 29.57 -14.92 6.17
C GLU A 160 28.45 -15.98 6.20
N LYS A 161 27.23 -15.57 6.56
CA LYS A 161 26.06 -16.44 6.61
C LYS A 161 25.28 -16.42 5.29
N ASP A 162 24.83 -17.60 4.89
CA ASP A 162 23.85 -17.73 3.81
C ASP A 162 22.49 -17.18 4.24
N ILE A 163 21.84 -16.45 3.33
CA ILE A 163 20.44 -16.05 3.46
C ILE A 163 19.58 -17.08 2.73
N TYR A 164 18.41 -17.38 3.29
CA TYR A 164 17.45 -18.34 2.76
C TYR A 164 16.07 -17.70 2.60
N TYR A 165 15.24 -18.33 1.79
CA TYR A 165 13.80 -18.09 1.76
C TYR A 165 13.01 -19.39 1.93
N VAL A 166 11.80 -19.29 2.45
CA VAL A 166 10.86 -20.41 2.52
C VAL A 166 10.23 -20.67 1.15
N ASP A 167 10.27 -21.90 0.67
CA ASP A 167 9.61 -22.38 -0.55
C ASP A 167 8.52 -23.38 -0.18
N SER A 168 7.32 -22.87 0.09
CA SER A 168 6.16 -23.64 0.56
C SER A 168 4.95 -23.54 -0.38
N TYR A 169 5.16 -23.00 -1.58
CA TYR A 169 4.08 -22.84 -2.53
C TYR A 169 3.61 -24.13 -3.16
N ILE A 170 2.29 -24.28 -3.16
CA ILE A 170 1.60 -25.36 -3.86
C ILE A 170 0.49 -24.69 -4.68
N SER A 171 0.58 -24.85 -6.00
CA SER A 171 -0.37 -24.24 -6.92
C SER A 171 -1.79 -24.78 -6.71
N LEU A 172 -2.78 -23.89 -6.69
CA LEU A 172 -4.20 -24.23 -6.48
C LEU A 172 -4.47 -24.99 -5.16
N ASN A 173 -3.59 -24.83 -4.17
CA ASN A 173 -3.85 -25.36 -2.84
C ASN A 173 -5.01 -24.57 -2.20
N THR A 174 -6.12 -25.27 -1.93
CA THR A 174 -7.33 -24.74 -1.28
C THR A 174 -7.48 -25.23 0.16
N ASP A 175 -6.50 -25.96 0.68
CA ASP A 175 -6.54 -26.52 2.03
C ASP A 175 -6.49 -25.37 3.04
N ALA A 176 -7.51 -25.31 3.90
CA ALA A 176 -7.60 -24.36 5.00
C ALA A 176 -6.93 -24.90 6.30
N ASP A 177 -6.08 -25.91 6.18
CA ASP A 177 -5.57 -26.64 7.33
C ASP A 177 -4.68 -25.78 8.23
N GLY A 178 -5.04 -25.76 9.52
CA GLY A 178 -4.24 -25.20 10.60
C GLY A 178 -4.73 -23.85 11.13
N LYS A 179 -4.38 -23.55 12.37
CA LYS A 179 -4.73 -22.29 13.02
C LYS A 179 -3.78 -21.18 12.59
N GLU A 180 -4.33 -19.98 12.43
CA GLU A 180 -3.56 -18.74 12.30
C GLU A 180 -2.65 -18.54 13.54
N ASP A 181 -1.53 -17.87 13.34
CA ASP A 181 -0.65 -17.45 14.45
C ASP A 181 -1.07 -16.07 15.00
N ARG A 182 -0.30 -15.55 15.97
CA ARG A 182 -0.59 -14.25 16.60
C ARG A 182 -0.52 -13.04 15.65
N TYR A 183 0.06 -13.19 14.45
CA TYR A 183 0.17 -12.16 13.42
C TYR A 183 -0.91 -12.30 12.33
N GLY A 184 -1.80 -13.30 12.46
CA GLY A 184 -2.84 -13.61 11.48
C GLY A 184 -2.32 -14.38 10.27
N ASN A 185 -1.10 -14.93 10.33
CA ASN A 185 -0.58 -15.74 9.24
C ASN A 185 -1.19 -17.14 9.28
N ALA A 186 -1.79 -17.55 8.17
CA ALA A 186 -2.34 -18.89 8.02
C ALA A 186 -1.23 -19.95 7.90
N ALA A 187 -1.52 -21.16 8.37
CA ALA A 187 -0.64 -22.31 8.19
C ALA A 187 -0.56 -22.77 6.72
N ASN A 188 -1.56 -22.43 5.90
CA ASN A 188 -1.56 -22.69 4.45
C ASN A 188 -0.32 -22.07 3.77
N GLN A 189 0.50 -22.93 3.16
CA GLN A 189 1.72 -22.57 2.45
C GLN A 189 2.75 -21.84 3.33
N SER A 190 2.81 -22.24 4.60
CA SER A 190 3.78 -21.79 5.60
C SER A 190 4.53 -22.98 6.21
N ILE A 191 5.63 -22.71 6.90
CA ILE A 191 6.26 -23.66 7.83
C ILE A 191 6.05 -23.20 9.26
N LYS A 192 6.03 -24.14 10.22
CA LYS A 192 5.94 -23.78 11.64
C LYS A 192 7.34 -23.51 12.19
N ALA A 193 7.50 -22.35 12.83
CA ALA A 193 8.72 -22.00 13.56
C ALA A 193 8.34 -21.69 15.02
N TYR A 194 8.98 -22.38 15.96
CA TYR A 194 8.63 -22.35 17.38
C TYR A 194 9.57 -21.45 18.17
N TYR A 195 9.02 -20.70 19.12
CA TYR A 195 9.79 -19.99 20.13
C TYR A 195 9.10 -20.20 21.48
N ASP A 196 9.82 -20.79 22.44
CA ASP A 196 9.28 -21.30 23.70
C ASP A 196 8.05 -22.21 23.52
N LYS A 197 6.88 -21.77 24.01
CA LYS A 197 5.60 -22.48 23.89
C LYS A 197 4.71 -21.92 22.77
N GLU A 198 5.19 -20.90 22.06
CA GLU A 198 4.49 -20.26 20.95
C GLU A 198 5.07 -20.71 19.60
N TYR A 199 4.34 -20.40 18.53
CA TYR A 199 4.82 -20.60 17.17
C TYR A 199 4.32 -19.49 16.26
N ILE A 200 5.05 -19.30 15.17
CA ILE A 200 4.62 -18.54 14.00
C ILE A 200 4.45 -19.48 12.81
N ASN A 201 3.53 -19.13 11.92
CA ASN A 201 3.40 -19.70 10.60
C ASN A 201 4.26 -18.85 9.66
N LEU A 202 5.53 -19.23 9.45
CA LEU A 202 6.46 -18.53 8.59
C LEU A 202 6.09 -18.77 7.11
N PRO A 203 5.58 -17.77 6.38
CA PRO A 203 4.99 -18.01 5.07
C PRO A 203 6.02 -18.24 3.97
N ASP A 204 5.57 -18.81 2.85
CA ASP A 204 6.31 -18.84 1.58
C ASP A 204 6.91 -17.47 1.25
N ARG A 205 8.17 -17.48 0.81
CA ARG A 205 9.05 -16.35 0.47
C ARG A 205 9.57 -15.49 1.61
N SER A 206 9.25 -15.81 2.87
CA SER A 206 9.89 -15.15 3.99
C SER A 206 11.40 -15.40 4.03
N LEU A 207 12.17 -14.34 4.27
CA LEU A 207 13.63 -14.38 4.40
C LEU A 207 14.05 -14.82 5.80
N LEU A 208 15.14 -15.58 5.87
CA LEU A 208 15.74 -16.05 7.12
C LEU A 208 17.23 -16.34 6.96
N ILE A 209 17.93 -16.45 8.09
CA ILE A 209 19.26 -17.05 8.17
C ILE A 209 19.18 -18.30 9.05
N ILE A 210 20.01 -19.29 8.75
CA ILE A 210 20.21 -20.44 9.62
C ILE A 210 21.36 -20.10 10.59
N SER A 211 21.11 -20.28 11.88
CA SER A 211 22.07 -20.00 12.95
C SER A 211 22.80 -21.26 13.41
N GLU A 212 22.06 -22.34 13.61
CA GLU A 212 22.57 -23.65 14.01
C GLU A 212 21.57 -24.74 13.61
N GLU A 213 22.01 -26.00 13.66
CA GLU A 213 21.18 -27.18 13.42
C GLU A 213 21.53 -28.27 14.43
N ASP A 214 20.52 -28.95 14.95
CA ASP A 214 20.66 -30.20 15.72
C ASP A 214 19.94 -31.35 15.00
N ASP A 215 19.78 -32.52 15.64
CA ASP A 215 19.15 -33.68 15.03
C ASP A 215 17.67 -33.47 14.69
N ASP A 216 16.96 -32.64 15.47
CA ASP A 216 15.51 -32.47 15.40
C ASP A 216 15.09 -31.13 14.75
N TYR A 217 15.93 -30.10 14.86
CA TYR A 217 15.60 -28.71 14.53
C TYR A 217 16.69 -27.98 13.74
N VAL A 218 16.24 -27.03 12.92
CA VAL A 218 17.02 -25.95 12.32
C VAL A 218 16.65 -24.66 13.05
N TYR A 219 17.65 -23.94 13.56
CA TYR A 219 17.46 -22.72 14.33
C TYR A 219 17.65 -21.52 13.42
N ILE A 220 16.64 -20.66 13.32
CA ILE A 220 16.61 -19.57 12.35
C ILE A 220 16.41 -18.21 13.01
N LYS A 221 16.87 -17.16 12.35
CA LYS A 221 16.44 -15.77 12.61
C LYS A 221 15.72 -15.23 11.39
N THR A 222 14.67 -14.43 11.60
CA THR A 222 13.85 -13.84 10.54
C THR A 222 13.39 -12.43 10.95
N LEU A 223 13.13 -11.57 9.97
CA LEU A 223 12.97 -10.13 10.13
C LEU A 223 11.67 -9.68 10.80
N SER A 224 10.54 -10.21 10.33
CA SER A 224 9.24 -9.63 10.63
C SER A 224 8.73 -10.00 12.02
N TYR A 225 9.31 -11.01 12.66
CA TYR A 225 8.73 -11.66 13.84
C TYR A 225 9.49 -11.41 15.13
N GLY A 226 10.36 -10.40 15.17
CA GLY A 226 11.22 -10.06 16.30
C GLY A 226 12.64 -10.64 16.17
N ASP A 227 13.46 -10.40 17.19
CA ASP A 227 14.89 -10.76 17.19
C ASP A 227 15.16 -12.17 17.77
N GLU A 228 14.10 -12.95 18.00
CA GLU A 228 14.18 -14.29 18.57
C GLU A 228 14.84 -15.31 17.63
N ILE A 229 15.39 -16.36 18.22
CA ILE A 229 15.85 -17.55 17.48
C ILE A 229 14.72 -18.58 17.50
N TYR A 230 14.17 -18.87 16.32
CA TYR A 230 13.07 -19.81 16.16
C TYR A 230 13.58 -21.21 15.81
N LYS A 231 12.93 -22.24 16.35
CA LYS A 231 13.19 -23.65 16.03
C LYS A 231 12.24 -24.12 14.95
N VAL A 232 12.78 -24.54 13.81
CA VAL A 232 12.03 -25.13 12.70
C VAL A 232 12.29 -26.64 12.67
N PRO A 233 11.26 -27.49 12.71
CA PRO A 233 11.46 -28.94 12.61
C PRO A 233 12.26 -29.32 11.35
N LYS A 234 13.24 -30.23 11.49
CA LYS A 234 14.19 -30.57 10.42
C LYS A 234 13.53 -31.14 9.16
N ASN A 235 12.31 -31.67 9.25
CA ASN A 235 11.52 -32.09 8.09
C ASN A 235 11.20 -30.94 7.11
N TYR A 236 11.25 -29.68 7.54
CA TYR A 236 11.07 -28.51 6.69
C TYR A 236 12.35 -28.04 6.01
N ILE A 237 13.53 -28.59 6.31
CA ILE A 237 14.81 -28.11 5.76
C ILE A 237 14.83 -28.04 4.22
N LYS A 238 14.15 -28.98 3.55
CA LYS A 238 14.04 -29.00 2.08
C LYS A 238 13.28 -27.81 1.50
N ARG A 239 12.46 -27.13 2.31
CA ARG A 239 11.72 -25.92 1.96
C ARG A 239 12.55 -24.66 2.20
N LEU A 240 13.72 -24.74 2.83
CA LEU A 240 14.62 -23.60 3.00
C LEU A 240 15.56 -23.56 1.80
N LYS A 241 15.42 -22.55 0.95
CA LYS A 241 16.21 -22.40 -0.28
C LYS A 241 17.17 -21.23 -0.15
N LYS A 242 18.44 -21.44 -0.52
CA LYS A 242 19.44 -20.37 -0.51
C LYS A 242 19.01 -19.23 -1.43
N PHE A 243 19.11 -18.02 -0.91
CA PHE A 243 18.99 -16.78 -1.64
C PHE A 243 20.38 -16.25 -1.92
N ASN A 244 20.85 -16.39 -3.16
CA ASN A 244 22.21 -16.00 -3.56
C ASN A 244 22.34 -14.49 -3.78
N ILE A 245 21.93 -13.71 -2.78
CA ILE A 245 22.10 -12.26 -2.78
C ILE A 245 23.51 -11.89 -2.33
N LYS A 246 24.10 -10.88 -2.96
CA LYS A 246 25.45 -10.40 -2.66
C LYS A 246 25.52 -8.92 -2.30
N ASP A 247 24.38 -8.24 -2.37
CA ASP A 247 24.27 -6.80 -2.19
C ASP A 247 22.90 -6.49 -1.56
N ILE A 248 22.61 -5.22 -1.30
CA ILE A 248 21.33 -4.77 -0.76
C ILE A 248 20.19 -4.89 -1.77
N ILE A 249 18.95 -4.79 -1.27
CA ILE A 249 17.74 -4.62 -2.07
C ILE A 249 17.48 -3.12 -2.25
N SER A 250 17.22 -2.71 -3.49
CA SER A 250 16.82 -1.34 -3.80
C SER A 250 15.31 -1.18 -3.97
N LYS A 251 14.60 -2.23 -4.36
CA LYS A 251 13.19 -2.18 -4.74
C LYS A 251 12.26 -2.78 -3.69
N PHE A 252 11.33 -1.97 -3.17
CA PHE A 252 10.34 -2.41 -2.18
C PHE A 252 8.92 -1.97 -2.53
N ILE A 253 7.97 -2.87 -2.30
CA ILE A 253 6.54 -2.55 -2.28
C ILE A 253 6.03 -2.75 -0.85
N TYR A 254 5.65 -1.66 -0.20
CA TYR A 254 5.07 -1.66 1.14
C TYR A 254 3.54 -1.68 1.06
N ILE A 255 2.94 -2.57 1.85
CA ILE A 255 1.50 -2.80 1.95
C ILE A 255 1.10 -2.59 3.40
N ASP A 256 0.19 -1.66 3.64
CA ASP A 256 -0.37 -1.40 4.97
C ASP A 256 -1.79 -1.95 5.04
N ARG A 257 -1.98 -3.05 5.75
CA ARG A 257 -3.27 -3.75 5.82
C ARG A 257 -4.32 -2.93 6.56
N ASP A 258 -3.93 -2.17 7.57
CA ASP A 258 -4.89 -1.35 8.32
C ASP A 258 -5.33 -0.14 7.49
N SER A 259 -4.38 0.50 6.81
CA SER A 259 -4.64 1.68 5.99
C SER A 259 -5.27 1.35 4.64
N GLN A 260 -5.14 0.08 4.19
CA GLN A 260 -5.51 -0.37 2.85
C GLN A 260 -4.80 0.45 1.76
N THR A 261 -3.50 0.66 1.95
CA THR A 261 -2.65 1.45 1.05
C THR A 261 -1.39 0.69 0.64
N GLN A 262 -0.84 1.10 -0.49
CA GLN A 262 0.39 0.59 -1.07
C GLN A 262 1.33 1.76 -1.36
N VAL A 263 2.61 1.61 -1.03
CA VAL A 263 3.69 2.53 -1.39
C VAL A 263 4.82 1.77 -2.04
N THR A 264 5.33 2.26 -3.17
CA THR A 264 6.51 1.70 -3.83
C THR A 264 7.65 2.64 -3.60
N ILE A 265 8.74 2.10 -3.07
CA ILE A 265 9.96 2.87 -2.83
C ILE A 265 11.15 2.22 -3.52
N GLU A 266 12.05 3.07 -3.99
CA GLU A 266 13.29 2.66 -4.63
C GLU A 266 14.47 3.41 -4.04
N ARG A 267 15.48 2.67 -3.58
CA ARG A 267 16.70 3.23 -3.02
C ARG A 267 17.64 3.64 -4.13
N ASN A 268 18.05 4.90 -4.14
CA ASN A 268 19.19 5.32 -4.94
C ASN A 268 20.47 4.87 -4.23
N ILE A 269 21.30 4.07 -4.91
CA ILE A 269 22.51 3.47 -4.31
C ILE A 269 23.60 4.54 -4.08
N GLU A 270 23.66 5.57 -4.91
CA GLU A 270 24.68 6.63 -4.82
C GLU A 270 24.38 7.61 -3.68
N THR A 271 23.13 8.01 -3.50
CA THR A 271 22.72 9.00 -2.49
C THR A 271 22.21 8.37 -1.20
N ASN A 272 21.94 7.06 -1.19
CA ASN A 272 21.26 6.32 -0.12
C ASN A 272 19.84 6.83 0.22
N MET A 273 19.28 7.74 -0.59
CA MET A 273 17.91 8.23 -0.41
C MET A 273 16.90 7.27 -1.03
N PHE A 274 15.72 7.17 -0.43
CA PHE A 274 14.60 6.45 -1.03
C PHE A 274 13.71 7.40 -1.81
N ASN A 275 13.36 7.02 -3.03
CA ASN A 275 12.33 7.68 -3.80
C ASN A 275 10.99 6.98 -3.63
N VAL A 276 9.90 7.72 -3.42
CA VAL A 276 8.54 7.20 -3.53
C VAL A 276 8.13 7.22 -5.00
N ASN A 277 8.07 6.04 -5.61
CA ASN A 277 7.84 5.86 -7.04
C ASN A 277 6.34 5.87 -7.41
N ALA A 278 5.52 5.27 -6.55
CA ALA A 278 4.07 5.16 -6.74
C ALA A 278 3.36 4.95 -5.40
N VAL A 279 2.11 5.41 -5.33
CA VAL A 279 1.19 5.15 -4.22
C VAL A 279 -0.17 4.69 -4.75
N GLY A 280 -0.83 3.79 -4.03
CA GLY A 280 -2.10 3.23 -4.46
C GLY A 280 -3.02 2.85 -3.31
N TYR A 281 -4.32 3.05 -3.49
CA TYR A 281 -5.32 2.42 -2.64
C TYR A 281 -5.49 0.96 -3.05
N ILE A 282 -5.61 0.06 -2.06
CA ILE A 282 -5.68 -1.38 -2.28
C ILE A 282 -6.84 -2.03 -1.54
N THR A 283 -7.12 -3.29 -1.84
CA THR A 283 -7.82 -4.16 -0.87
C THR A 283 -7.03 -5.41 -0.60
N THR A 284 -6.90 -5.78 0.67
CA THR A 284 -6.17 -6.99 1.11
C THR A 284 -7.14 -8.16 1.36
N GLY A 285 -6.59 -9.29 1.78
CA GLY A 285 -7.31 -10.52 2.10
C GLY A 285 -8.16 -10.40 3.36
N ILE A 286 -9.39 -10.92 3.29
CA ILE A 286 -10.31 -11.02 4.42
C ILE A 286 -10.16 -12.37 5.13
N SER A 287 -10.46 -12.43 6.43
CA SER A 287 -10.48 -13.67 7.24
C SER A 287 -11.84 -14.40 7.23
N GLU A 288 -12.83 -13.89 6.49
CA GLU A 288 -14.18 -14.48 6.46
C GLU A 288 -14.36 -15.47 5.30
N GLY A 289 -15.17 -16.51 5.55
CA GLY A 289 -15.54 -17.51 4.53
C GLY A 289 -14.35 -18.35 4.07
N VAL A 290 -14.07 -18.32 2.76
CA VAL A 290 -12.93 -19.00 2.12
C VAL A 290 -11.71 -18.07 1.94
N GLY A 291 -11.80 -16.85 2.49
CA GLY A 291 -10.72 -15.88 2.44
C GLY A 291 -9.57 -16.25 3.38
N PHE A 292 -8.36 -15.84 3.00
CA PHE A 292 -7.21 -15.80 3.89
C PHE A 292 -6.77 -14.35 4.06
N VAL A 293 -6.35 -13.99 5.27
CA VAL A 293 -5.69 -12.71 5.51
C VAL A 293 -4.44 -12.62 4.64
N THR A 294 -4.16 -11.44 4.08
CA THR A 294 -2.87 -11.18 3.42
C THR A 294 -1.76 -11.36 4.46
N PRO A 295 -0.80 -12.27 4.22
CA PRO A 295 0.16 -12.64 5.26
C PRO A 295 1.05 -11.44 5.62
N TYR A 296 1.26 -11.27 6.90
CA TYR A 296 2.22 -10.34 7.49
C TYR A 296 3.65 -10.81 7.21
N GLY A 297 4.54 -9.89 6.83
CA GLY A 297 5.97 -10.14 6.75
C GLY A 297 6.66 -9.58 5.51
N ASP A 298 7.92 -9.98 5.32
CA ASP A 298 8.79 -9.52 4.23
C ASP A 298 9.04 -10.65 3.23
N PHE A 299 8.68 -10.44 1.97
CA PHE A 299 8.58 -11.51 0.97
C PHE A 299 9.37 -11.23 -0.30
N LEU A 300 10.25 -12.17 -0.66
CA LEU A 300 10.96 -12.14 -1.94
C LEU A 300 10.03 -12.41 -3.12
N ILE A 301 9.98 -11.48 -4.08
CA ILE A 301 9.20 -11.65 -5.31
C ILE A 301 9.85 -12.72 -6.19
N PRO A 302 9.19 -13.87 -6.45
CA PRO A 302 9.80 -14.95 -7.21
C PRO A 302 9.57 -14.80 -8.72
N TYR A 303 8.41 -14.28 -9.13
CA TYR A 303 8.04 -14.08 -10.52
C TYR A 303 6.78 -13.21 -10.62
N THR A 304 6.53 -12.75 -11.85
CA THR A 304 5.32 -12.06 -12.25
C THR A 304 4.67 -12.76 -13.46
N LYS A 305 3.41 -12.44 -13.75
CA LYS A 305 2.68 -12.90 -14.95
C LYS A 305 1.69 -11.84 -15.44
N ILE A 306 1.44 -11.78 -16.74
CA ILE A 306 0.51 -10.79 -17.33
C ILE A 306 -0.94 -11.00 -16.88
N ARG A 307 -1.35 -12.24 -16.60
CA ARG A 307 -2.72 -12.55 -16.20
C ARG A 307 -2.74 -13.58 -15.07
N MET A 308 -3.50 -13.29 -14.03
CA MET A 308 -3.84 -14.25 -12.99
C MET A 308 -5.22 -14.80 -13.25
N LEU A 309 -5.35 -16.12 -13.33
CA LEU A 309 -6.62 -16.81 -13.46
C LEU A 309 -7.23 -17.05 -12.06
N TYR A 310 -8.55 -16.90 -11.97
CA TYR A 310 -9.34 -17.20 -10.78
C TYR A 310 -10.04 -18.54 -10.96
N ALA A 311 -9.74 -19.44 -10.05
CA ALA A 311 -10.47 -20.69 -9.89
C ALA A 311 -11.76 -20.46 -9.09
N SER A 312 -12.78 -21.25 -9.37
CA SER A 312 -13.98 -21.33 -8.55
C SER A 312 -13.65 -21.97 -7.21
N ASP A 313 -14.24 -21.45 -6.14
CA ASP A 313 -14.12 -22.04 -4.81
C ASP A 313 -14.98 -23.31 -4.67
N PHE A 314 -15.94 -23.53 -5.59
CA PHE A 314 -16.94 -24.61 -5.49
C PHE A 314 -16.99 -25.52 -6.72
N GLU A 315 -16.85 -24.96 -7.93
CA GLU A 315 -16.98 -25.71 -9.17
C GLU A 315 -15.67 -26.41 -9.52
N LYS A 316 -15.75 -27.72 -9.79
CA LYS A 316 -14.64 -28.54 -10.21
C LYS A 316 -14.96 -29.24 -11.53
N GLU A 317 -13.95 -29.42 -12.36
CA GLU A 317 -13.99 -30.20 -13.59
C GLU A 317 -13.11 -31.45 -13.48
N PRO A 318 -13.48 -32.56 -14.14
CA PRO A 318 -12.70 -33.79 -14.11
C PRO A 318 -11.36 -33.60 -14.85
N ILE A 319 -10.28 -34.07 -14.24
CA ILE A 319 -9.00 -34.26 -14.91
C ILE A 319 -9.07 -35.60 -15.63
N LEU A 320 -8.94 -35.60 -16.95
CA LEU A 320 -8.97 -36.81 -17.78
C LEU A 320 -7.55 -37.21 -18.20
N ASN A 321 -7.26 -38.51 -18.23
CA ASN A 321 -6.04 -39.03 -18.85
C ASN A 321 -6.17 -39.06 -20.39
N SER A 322 -5.13 -39.52 -21.09
CA SER A 322 -5.11 -39.62 -22.55
C SER A 322 -6.19 -40.55 -23.15
N LYS A 323 -6.83 -41.39 -22.32
CA LYS A 323 -7.93 -42.29 -22.71
C LYS A 323 -9.32 -41.72 -22.38
N GLY A 324 -9.39 -40.50 -21.83
CA GLY A 324 -10.65 -39.89 -21.39
C GLY A 324 -11.15 -40.38 -20.03
N GLU A 325 -10.35 -41.13 -19.27
CA GLU A 325 -10.73 -41.63 -17.94
C GLU A 325 -10.44 -40.57 -16.88
N LYS A 326 -11.36 -40.37 -15.94
CA LYS A 326 -11.19 -39.42 -14.83
C LYS A 326 -10.11 -39.92 -13.86
N ILE A 327 -9.04 -39.14 -13.74
CA ILE A 327 -7.91 -39.39 -12.82
C ILE A 327 -7.84 -38.38 -11.67
N GLY A 328 -8.75 -37.41 -11.63
CA GLY A 328 -8.84 -36.42 -10.57
C GLY A 328 -9.88 -35.34 -10.86
N GLU A 329 -9.84 -34.27 -10.09
CA GLU A 329 -10.64 -33.06 -10.28
C GLU A 329 -9.76 -31.83 -10.08
N LYS A 330 -10.06 -30.75 -10.79
CA LYS A 330 -9.43 -29.44 -10.60
C LYS A 330 -10.51 -28.36 -10.54
N PRO A 331 -10.27 -27.25 -9.83
CA PRO A 331 -11.17 -26.10 -9.86
C PRO A 331 -11.36 -25.54 -11.28
N VAL A 332 -12.59 -25.14 -11.61
CA VAL A 332 -12.91 -24.49 -12.89
C VAL A 332 -12.37 -23.06 -12.89
N ILE A 333 -11.81 -22.60 -14.00
CA ILE A 333 -11.39 -21.20 -14.13
C ILE A 333 -12.60 -20.33 -14.51
N ILE A 334 -12.94 -19.40 -13.64
CA ILE A 334 -14.16 -18.56 -13.76
C ILE A 334 -13.86 -17.10 -14.05
N GLY A 335 -12.60 -16.66 -13.96
CA GLY A 335 -12.25 -15.27 -14.16
C GLY A 335 -10.75 -15.01 -14.18
N ASP A 336 -10.39 -13.73 -14.13
CA ASP A 336 -9.01 -13.28 -14.22
C ASP A 336 -8.81 -11.86 -13.66
N ALA A 337 -7.55 -11.53 -13.42
CA ALA A 337 -7.06 -10.17 -13.19
C ALA A 337 -5.83 -9.90 -14.07
N LYS A 338 -5.68 -8.65 -14.49
CA LYS A 338 -4.50 -8.17 -15.23
C LYS A 338 -3.33 -7.96 -14.27
N PHE A 339 -2.15 -8.30 -14.75
CA PHE A 339 -0.83 -8.17 -14.12
C PHE A 339 -0.80 -8.79 -12.72
N ALA A 340 0.18 -9.66 -12.46
CA ALA A 340 0.25 -10.31 -11.16
C ALA A 340 1.69 -10.44 -10.72
N ILE A 341 1.99 -9.90 -9.54
CA ILE A 341 3.28 -9.97 -8.87
C ILE A 341 3.09 -10.91 -7.68
N ARG A 342 3.72 -12.08 -7.73
CA ARG A 342 3.59 -13.04 -6.63
C ARG A 342 4.44 -12.58 -5.45
N PHE A 343 3.95 -12.76 -4.23
CA PHE A 343 4.76 -12.46 -3.05
C PHE A 343 4.74 -13.59 -2.02
N SER A 344 3.61 -14.26 -1.74
CA SER A 344 3.61 -15.37 -0.77
C SER A 344 2.50 -16.37 -1.06
N GLY A 345 2.87 -17.64 -1.24
CA GLY A 345 1.92 -18.71 -1.54
C GLY A 345 1.09 -18.37 -2.78
N GLY A 346 -0.23 -18.55 -2.70
CA GLY A 346 -1.19 -18.09 -3.70
C GLY A 346 -1.49 -16.58 -3.71
N GLY A 347 -0.79 -15.78 -2.89
CA GLY A 347 -0.96 -14.33 -2.78
C GLY A 347 -0.21 -13.57 -3.89
N TYR A 348 -0.95 -12.71 -4.59
CA TYR A 348 -0.44 -11.82 -5.62
C TYR A 348 -0.87 -10.37 -5.35
N LEU A 349 -0.04 -9.40 -5.71
CA LEU A 349 -0.54 -8.08 -6.09
C LEU A 349 -1.08 -8.21 -7.51
N HIS A 350 -2.31 -7.78 -7.77
CA HIS A 350 -2.89 -7.83 -9.11
C HIS A 350 -3.89 -6.70 -9.37
N GLY A 351 -4.32 -6.51 -10.61
CA GLY A 351 -5.34 -5.53 -11.01
C GLY A 351 -6.75 -5.89 -10.55
N ILE A 352 -7.77 -5.27 -11.12
CA ILE A 352 -9.15 -5.53 -10.69
C ILE A 352 -9.64 -6.87 -11.26
N PRO A 353 -10.01 -7.85 -10.41
CA PRO A 353 -10.48 -9.14 -10.87
C PRO A 353 -11.94 -9.07 -11.35
N SER A 354 -12.31 -9.98 -12.24
CA SER A 354 -13.71 -10.22 -12.58
C SER A 354 -13.94 -11.61 -13.14
N THR A 355 -15.11 -12.18 -12.89
CA THR A 355 -15.56 -13.40 -13.57
C THR A 355 -15.73 -13.14 -15.08
N PHE A 356 -15.60 -14.18 -15.90
CA PHE A 356 -15.86 -14.09 -17.34
C PHE A 356 -17.34 -13.84 -17.62
N GLU A 357 -18.21 -14.60 -16.94
CA GLU A 357 -19.65 -14.53 -17.15
C GLU A 357 -20.41 -13.86 -15.99
N PRO A 358 -21.56 -13.23 -16.27
CA PRO A 358 -22.00 -12.80 -17.60
C PRO A 358 -21.10 -11.68 -18.15
N LYS A 359 -20.75 -11.74 -19.45
CA LYS A 359 -19.81 -10.82 -20.12
C LYS A 359 -20.26 -9.36 -20.06
N GLU A 360 -21.55 -9.11 -20.27
CA GLU A 360 -22.14 -7.76 -20.35
C GLU A 360 -21.96 -6.95 -19.06
N ASN A 361 -21.86 -7.62 -17.90
CA ASN A 361 -21.71 -6.97 -16.60
C ASN A 361 -20.27 -6.91 -16.10
N ARG A 362 -19.30 -7.41 -16.87
CA ARG A 362 -17.92 -7.57 -16.44
C ARG A 362 -17.26 -6.24 -16.06
N GLU A 363 -17.43 -5.20 -16.88
CA GLU A 363 -16.86 -3.87 -16.61
C GLU A 363 -17.55 -3.17 -15.43
N LEU A 364 -18.86 -3.39 -15.23
CA LEU A 364 -19.56 -2.90 -14.05
C LEU A 364 -19.02 -3.57 -12.78
N ARG A 365 -18.82 -4.89 -12.77
CA ARG A 365 -18.21 -5.61 -11.64
C ARG A 365 -16.81 -5.10 -11.30
N LYS A 366 -16.01 -4.81 -12.33
CA LYS A 366 -14.69 -4.20 -12.14
C LYS A 366 -14.79 -2.82 -11.50
N ARG A 367 -15.62 -1.92 -12.02
CA ARG A 367 -15.81 -0.58 -11.43
C ARG A 367 -16.29 -0.62 -9.98
N ILE A 368 -17.22 -1.53 -9.65
CA ILE A 368 -17.68 -1.73 -8.27
C ILE A 368 -16.53 -2.19 -7.38
N THR A 369 -15.71 -3.13 -7.85
CA THR A 369 -14.54 -3.62 -7.10
C THR A 369 -13.48 -2.53 -6.92
N GLU A 370 -13.20 -1.77 -7.97
CA GLU A 370 -12.27 -0.63 -7.95
C GLU A 370 -12.72 0.46 -6.97
N SER A 371 -14.02 0.75 -6.91
CA SER A 371 -14.56 1.74 -5.95
C SER A 371 -14.33 1.40 -4.48
N LYS A 372 -14.00 0.14 -4.18
CA LYS A 372 -13.75 -0.36 -2.82
C LYS A 372 -12.26 -0.30 -2.43
N LEU A 373 -11.36 0.06 -3.35
CA LEU A 373 -9.94 0.25 -3.02
C LEU A 373 -9.77 1.29 -1.89
N GLY A 374 -8.91 0.95 -0.92
CA GLY A 374 -8.58 1.78 0.24
C GLY A 374 -9.64 1.80 1.33
N THR A 375 -10.62 0.88 1.30
CA THR A 375 -11.74 0.87 2.26
C THR A 375 -11.57 -0.26 3.28
N ILE A 376 -11.82 -1.50 2.89
CA ILE A 376 -11.80 -2.68 3.75
C ILE A 376 -11.16 -3.85 3.00
N PRO A 377 -10.60 -4.84 3.72
CA PRO A 377 -10.19 -6.11 3.13
C PRO A 377 -11.35 -6.80 2.42
N LEU A 378 -11.10 -7.37 1.24
CA LEU A 378 -12.12 -7.98 0.38
C LEU A 378 -11.63 -9.13 -0.49
N SER A 379 -10.32 -9.39 -0.51
CA SER A 379 -9.72 -10.40 -1.37
C SER A 379 -9.64 -11.76 -0.66
N HIS A 380 -9.28 -12.80 -1.42
CA HIS A 380 -8.88 -14.09 -0.86
C HIS A 380 -7.33 -14.12 -0.88
N LYS A 381 -6.67 -13.60 0.17
CA LYS A 381 -5.20 -13.44 0.34
C LYS A 381 -4.50 -12.34 -0.45
N CYS A 382 -4.95 -12.08 -1.68
CA CYS A 382 -4.26 -11.19 -2.62
C CYS A 382 -4.34 -9.69 -2.25
N VAL A 383 -3.61 -8.87 -2.97
CA VAL A 383 -3.67 -7.41 -2.87
C VAL A 383 -4.20 -6.85 -4.19
N ARG A 384 -5.44 -6.38 -4.19
CA ARG A 384 -6.07 -5.81 -5.38
C ARG A 384 -5.63 -4.35 -5.52
N ASN A 385 -5.22 -3.98 -6.73
CA ASN A 385 -4.81 -2.65 -7.14
C ASN A 385 -5.67 -2.17 -8.31
N ALA A 386 -5.68 -0.86 -8.55
CA ALA A 386 -6.17 -0.32 -9.82
C ALA A 386 -5.33 -0.87 -10.99
N ASP A 387 -5.96 -1.08 -12.15
CA ASP A 387 -5.33 -1.73 -13.32
C ASP A 387 -4.07 -0.97 -13.81
N ASP A 388 -4.08 0.36 -13.71
CA ASP A 388 -2.98 1.24 -14.11
C ASP A 388 -1.81 1.21 -13.12
N ILE A 389 -2.10 1.24 -11.82
CA ILE A 389 -1.09 1.08 -10.76
C ILE A 389 -0.36 -0.24 -10.91
N ILE A 390 -1.09 -1.36 -11.03
CA ILE A 390 -0.43 -2.66 -11.11
C ILE A 390 0.37 -2.82 -12.40
N GLU A 391 -0.06 -2.20 -13.50
CA GLU A 391 0.70 -2.22 -14.75
C GLU A 391 2.06 -1.53 -14.57
N TYR A 392 2.07 -0.37 -13.90
CA TYR A 392 3.30 0.31 -13.53
C TYR A 392 4.19 -0.58 -12.65
N LEU A 393 3.65 -1.13 -11.55
CA LEU A 393 4.41 -2.00 -10.64
C LEU A 393 4.96 -3.24 -11.34
N TYR A 394 4.16 -3.86 -12.22
CA TYR A 394 4.57 -5.03 -12.99
C TYR A 394 5.76 -4.72 -13.91
N LYS A 395 5.73 -3.58 -14.61
CA LYS A 395 6.84 -3.13 -15.46
C LYS A 395 8.07 -2.79 -14.61
N TRP A 396 7.87 -2.04 -13.53
CA TRP A 396 8.93 -1.60 -12.63
C TRP A 396 9.66 -2.77 -11.94
N VAL A 397 8.93 -3.79 -11.47
CA VAL A 397 9.51 -5.01 -10.89
C VAL A 397 10.30 -5.79 -11.93
N ASN A 398 9.79 -5.92 -13.15
CA ASN A 398 10.43 -6.74 -14.17
C ASN A 398 11.63 -6.06 -14.84
N GLY A 399 11.69 -4.73 -14.86
CA GLY A 399 12.70 -3.99 -15.60
C GLY A 399 12.68 -4.38 -17.08
N ASN A 400 13.85 -4.76 -17.62
CA ASN A 400 14.01 -5.22 -19.00
C ASN A 400 13.73 -6.72 -19.18
N SER A 401 13.28 -7.42 -18.14
CA SER A 401 13.10 -8.87 -18.21
C SER A 401 11.95 -9.28 -19.13
N GLU A 402 12.22 -10.28 -19.96
CA GLU A 402 11.26 -10.84 -20.90
C GLU A 402 10.48 -12.03 -20.32
N ILE A 403 9.25 -12.20 -20.83
CA ILE A 403 8.38 -13.33 -20.52
C ILE A 403 9.03 -14.62 -21.03
N LYS A 404 9.15 -15.60 -20.15
CA LYS A 404 9.70 -16.93 -20.49
C LYS A 404 8.62 -17.84 -21.05
N LYS A 405 9.03 -18.96 -21.65
CA LYS A 405 8.11 -19.94 -22.28
C LYS A 405 7.04 -20.49 -21.33
N ASN A 406 7.30 -20.49 -20.03
CA ASN A 406 6.33 -20.91 -19.00
C ASN A 406 5.28 -19.83 -18.68
N GLY A 407 5.32 -18.67 -19.34
CA GLY A 407 4.40 -17.55 -19.13
C GLY A 407 4.75 -16.64 -17.95
N PHE A 408 5.86 -16.89 -17.26
CA PHE A 408 6.34 -16.07 -16.15
C PHE A 408 7.44 -15.11 -16.60
N THR A 409 7.49 -13.96 -15.96
CA THR A 409 8.65 -13.06 -16.02
C THR A 409 9.33 -13.09 -14.65
N TYR A 410 10.65 -13.23 -14.66
CA TYR A 410 11.45 -13.16 -13.44
C TYR A 410 12.04 -11.75 -13.34
N PRO A 411 11.97 -11.08 -12.17
CA PRO A 411 12.53 -9.74 -12.00
C PRO A 411 14.00 -9.65 -12.44
N GLU A 412 14.39 -8.53 -13.07
CA GLU A 412 15.78 -8.26 -13.45
C GLU A 412 16.69 -8.13 -12.22
N GLU A 413 16.14 -7.54 -11.16
CA GLU A 413 16.78 -7.42 -9.86
C GLU A 413 15.82 -7.86 -8.75
N ASN A 414 16.37 -8.17 -7.59
CA ASN A 414 15.58 -8.62 -6.46
C ASN A 414 14.68 -7.49 -5.93
N ALA A 415 13.42 -7.83 -5.68
CA ALA A 415 12.44 -6.92 -5.09
C ALA A 415 11.70 -7.62 -3.94
N ILE A 416 11.37 -6.85 -2.90
CA ILE A 416 10.68 -7.33 -1.71
C ILE A 416 9.29 -6.69 -1.61
N VAL A 417 8.30 -7.49 -1.22
CA VAL A 417 7.00 -7.00 -0.75
C VAL A 417 7.00 -7.06 0.78
N ILE A 418 6.76 -5.92 1.42
CA ILE A 418 6.62 -5.79 2.86
C ILE A 418 5.12 -5.65 3.16
N VAL A 419 4.56 -6.53 3.97
CA VAL A 419 3.17 -6.47 4.41
C VAL A 419 3.12 -6.25 5.92
N ASP A 420 2.52 -5.14 6.33
CA ASP A 420 2.35 -4.77 7.74
C ASP A 420 0.87 -4.80 8.14
#